data_AF-A0A816HB59-F1
#
_entry.id   AF-A0A816HB59-F1
#
_cell.length_a   1.000
_cell.length_b   1.000
_cell.length_c   1.000
_cell.angle_alpha   90.00
_cell.angle_beta   90.00
_cell.angle_gamma   90.00
#
_symmetry.space_group_name_H-M   'P 1'
#
loop_
_entity.id
_entity.type
_entity.pdbx_description
1 polymer ?
#
loop_
_entity_poly.entity_id
_entity_poly.type
_entity_poly.pdbx_seq_one_letter_code
_entity_poly.pdbx_strand_id
1 'polypeptide(L)'
;MNTLFWSAPESVRYGIADIQHGGVAICTWRANCQPVSPQRQIHHTIITTFGTDFATVSIEFTDGNDPSRHGRQMQTWARLGPISDMGNGWKIVAAHVSLVSSIQCVKT
;
A
#
# COMPACT_ATOMS: atom_id res chain seq x y z
N MET A 1 -7.55 0.14 11.95
CA MET A 1 -6.68 0.26 10.74
C MET A 1 -6.76 -0.95 9.79
N ASN A 2 -7.24 -2.13 10.21
CA ASN A 2 -7.50 -3.29 9.31
C ASN A 2 -8.67 -3.06 8.34
N THR A 3 -9.51 -2.07 8.61
CA THR A 3 -10.76 -1.77 7.91
C THR A 3 -10.56 -1.30 6.47
N LEU A 4 -9.39 -0.80 6.10
CA LEU A 4 -9.13 -0.25 4.76
C LEU A 4 -8.66 -1.31 3.75
N PHE A 5 -8.20 -2.48 4.17
CA PHE A 5 -7.91 -3.56 3.23
C PHE A 5 -9.19 -4.31 2.89
N TRP A 6 -9.36 -4.67 1.62
CA TRP A 6 -10.48 -5.50 1.21
C TRP A 6 -10.29 -6.93 1.75
N SER A 7 -11.31 -7.42 2.45
CA SER A 7 -11.29 -8.76 3.07
C SER A 7 -11.87 -9.80 2.12
N ALA A 8 -11.12 -10.15 1.08
CA ALA A 8 -11.51 -11.12 0.06
C ALA A 8 -10.34 -12.02 -0.35
N PRO A 9 -10.58 -13.24 -0.85
CA PRO A 9 -9.53 -14.18 -1.26
C PRO A 9 -8.66 -13.66 -2.42
N GLU A 10 -9.18 -12.74 -3.23
CA GLU A 10 -8.48 -12.14 -4.38
C GLU A 10 -7.50 -11.03 -3.97
N SER A 11 -7.57 -10.53 -2.74
CA SER A 11 -6.68 -9.46 -2.27
C SER A 11 -5.23 -9.93 -2.25
N VAL A 12 -4.32 -9.12 -2.81
CA VAL A 12 -2.88 -9.44 -2.85
C VAL A 12 -2.07 -8.35 -2.17
N ARG A 13 -1.09 -8.77 -1.36
CA ARG A 13 -0.06 -7.88 -0.84
C ARG A 13 1.34 -8.47 -1.08
N TYR A 14 2.17 -7.72 -1.78
CA TYR A 14 3.60 -7.95 -1.83
C TYR A 14 4.30 -6.93 -0.92
N GLY A 15 4.89 -7.42 0.17
CA GLY A 15 5.67 -6.62 1.10
C GLY A 15 7.15 -6.60 0.73
N ILE A 16 7.94 -5.89 1.54
CA ILE A 16 9.39 -5.77 1.34
C ILE A 16 10.08 -7.13 1.48
N ALA A 17 9.61 -7.99 2.39
CA ALA A 17 10.22 -9.27 2.72
C ALA A 17 9.21 -10.42 2.85
N ASP A 18 7.98 -10.21 2.37
CA ASP A 18 6.87 -11.14 2.58
C ASP A 18 5.81 -11.04 1.46
N ILE A 19 4.99 -12.08 1.32
CA ILE A 19 3.93 -12.20 0.32
C ILE A 19 2.66 -12.70 1.02
N GLN A 20 1.51 -12.07 0.76
CA GLN A 20 0.20 -12.53 1.24
C GLN A 20 -0.81 -12.58 0.09
N HIS A 21 -1.50 -13.71 -0.01
CA HIS A 21 -2.66 -13.90 -0.87
C HIS A 21 -3.90 -14.10 0.01
N GLY A 22 -4.95 -13.33 -0.24
CA GLY A 22 -6.19 -13.31 0.51
C GLY A 22 -6.18 -12.38 1.73
N GLY A 23 -7.34 -11.77 1.99
CA GLY A 23 -7.56 -10.84 3.10
C GLY A 23 -7.24 -11.43 4.48
N VAL A 24 -7.49 -12.73 4.69
CA VAL A 24 -7.15 -13.42 5.95
C VAL A 24 -5.63 -13.39 6.19
N ALA A 25 -4.83 -13.75 5.19
CA ALA A 25 -3.37 -13.74 5.31
C ALA A 25 -2.83 -12.32 5.57
N ILE A 26 -3.40 -11.31 4.91
CA ILE A 26 -3.06 -9.90 5.13
C ILE A 26 -3.40 -9.45 6.56
N CYS A 27 -4.57 -9.81 7.07
CA CYS A 27 -4.99 -9.49 8.44
C CYS A 27 -4.08 -10.16 9.48
N THR A 28 -3.78 -11.45 9.31
CA THR A 28 -2.87 -12.18 10.18
C THR A 28 -1.47 -11.58 10.16
N TRP A 29 -0.96 -11.22 8.98
CA TRP A 29 0.33 -10.53 8.86
C TRP A 29 0.30 -9.18 9.59
N ARG A 30 -0.73 -8.36 9.40
CA ARG A 30 -0.86 -7.04 10.05
C ARG A 30 -0.90 -7.11 11.57
N ALA A 31 -1.48 -8.16 12.14
CA ALA A 31 -1.52 -8.36 13.58
C ALA A 31 -0.14 -8.62 14.20
N ASN A 32 0.82 -9.10 13.40
CA ASN A 32 2.13 -9.55 13.87
C ASN A 32 3.31 -8.77 13.27
N CYS A 33 3.08 -7.93 12.25
CA CYS A 33 4.16 -7.21 11.57
C CYS A 33 4.77 -6.13 12.47
N GLN A 34 6.08 -5.90 12.30
CA GLN A 34 6.73 -4.76 12.94
C GLN A 34 6.13 -3.44 12.42
N PRO A 35 5.92 -2.45 13.30
CA PRO A 35 5.48 -1.13 12.89
C PRO A 35 6.44 -0.51 11.87
N VAL A 36 5.89 0.31 10.99
CA VAL A 36 6.72 1.12 10.08
C VAL A 36 7.56 2.08 10.93
N SER A 37 8.87 2.13 10.66
CA SER A 37 9.79 3.01 11.38
C SER A 37 9.30 4.47 11.36
N PRO A 38 9.31 5.19 12.50
CA PRO A 38 8.90 6.58 12.58
C PRO A 38 9.84 7.53 11.81
N GLN A 39 11.05 7.06 11.46
CA GLN A 39 11.99 7.81 10.64
C GLN A 39 11.64 7.78 9.15
N ARG A 40 10.72 6.91 8.70
CA ARG A 40 10.28 6.86 7.30
C ARG A 40 9.73 8.21 6.86
N GLN A 41 10.27 8.74 5.77
CA GLN A 41 9.77 9.98 5.16
C GLN A 41 9.07 9.67 3.84
N ILE A 42 7.86 10.19 3.65
CA ILE A 42 7.09 10.00 2.42
C ILE A 42 7.39 11.13 1.45
N HIS A 43 7.62 10.76 0.19
CA HIS A 43 7.90 11.68 -0.93
C HIS A 43 6.96 11.35 -2.10
N HIS A 44 6.84 12.28 -3.05
CA HIS A 44 6.16 12.08 -4.34
C HIS A 44 4.86 11.27 -4.25
N THR A 45 3.84 11.85 -3.60
CA THR A 45 2.52 11.22 -3.53
C THR A 45 1.71 11.55 -4.79
N ILE A 46 1.41 10.52 -5.57
CA ILE A 46 0.55 10.60 -6.76
C ILE A 46 -0.71 9.78 -6.50
N ILE A 47 -1.85 10.46 -6.55
CA ILE A 47 -3.17 9.86 -6.43
C ILE A 47 -3.89 10.09 -7.75
N THR A 48 -4.39 9.02 -8.36
CA THR A 48 -5.11 9.08 -9.64
C THR A 48 -6.39 8.29 -9.51
N THR A 49 -7.51 8.88 -9.88
CA THR A 49 -8.82 8.22 -9.88
C THR A 49 -9.25 7.87 -11.30
N PHE A 50 -10.02 6.81 -11.43
CA PHE A 50 -10.63 6.36 -12.68
C PHE A 50 -12.13 6.22 -12.45
N GLY A 51 -12.91 7.17 -12.98
CA GLY A 51 -14.32 7.30 -12.63
C GLY A 51 -14.51 7.61 -11.13
N THR A 52 -15.57 7.07 -10.54
CA THR A 52 -15.99 7.35 -9.15
C THR A 52 -15.55 6.31 -8.13
N ASP A 53 -15.08 5.15 -8.61
CA ASP A 53 -15.00 3.92 -7.83
C ASP A 53 -13.64 3.23 -7.89
N PHE A 54 -12.69 3.74 -8.66
CA PHE A 54 -11.32 3.20 -8.72
C PHE A 54 -10.26 4.27 -8.54
N ALA A 55 -9.16 3.92 -7.88
CA ALA A 55 -8.02 4.80 -7.74
C ALA A 55 -6.70 4.02 -7.59
N THR A 56 -5.60 4.66 -7.95
CA THR A 56 -4.25 4.23 -7.59
C THR A 56 -3.62 5.29 -6.69
N VAL A 57 -2.94 4.84 -5.64
CA VAL A 57 -2.13 5.68 -4.76
C VAL A 57 -0.70 5.18 -4.83
N SER A 58 0.19 6.01 -5.35
CA SER A 58 1.61 5.72 -5.46
C SER A 58 2.39 6.72 -4.61
N ILE A 59 3.28 6.22 -3.77
CA ILE A 59 4.21 7.04 -3.00
C ILE A 59 5.61 6.49 -3.12
N GLU A 60 6.56 7.41 -2.99
CA GLU A 60 7.94 7.10 -2.70
C GLU A 60 8.21 7.33 -1.21
N PHE A 61 9.24 6.71 -0.66
CA PHE A 61 9.66 6.98 0.71
C PHE A 61 11.14 6.70 0.93
N THR A 62 11.77 7.41 1.85
CA THR A 62 13.08 7.01 2.39
C THR A 62 12.86 5.95 3.47
N ASP A 63 13.61 4.85 3.42
CA ASP A 63 13.53 3.80 4.44
C ASP A 63 13.98 4.34 5.81
N GLY A 64 13.18 4.10 6.85
CA GLY A 64 13.49 4.58 8.20
C GLY A 64 14.56 3.76 8.91
N ASN A 65 14.86 2.56 8.42
CA ASN A 65 15.94 1.72 8.95
C ASN A 65 17.29 1.97 8.26
N ASP A 66 17.27 2.44 7.01
CA ASP A 66 18.46 2.75 6.22
C ASP A 66 18.15 3.88 5.22
N PRO A 67 18.53 5.14 5.52
CA PRO A 67 18.24 6.28 4.67
C PRO A 67 18.84 6.24 3.26
N SER A 68 19.78 5.33 3.00
CA SER A 68 20.34 5.14 1.65
C SER A 68 19.40 4.38 0.70
N ARG A 69 18.39 3.69 1.24
CA ARG A 69 17.44 2.89 0.48
C ARG A 69 16.20 3.71 0.14
N HIS A 70 15.80 3.61 -1.13
CA HIS A 70 14.58 4.25 -1.61
C HIS A 70 13.44 3.24 -1.68
N GLY A 71 12.30 3.62 -1.16
CA GLY A 71 11.10 2.81 -1.08
C GLY A 71 10.03 3.26 -2.04
N ARG A 72 9.27 2.27 -2.51
CA ARG A 72 8.09 2.45 -3.35
C ARG A 72 6.92 1.76 -2.69
N GLN A 73 5.78 2.43 -2.64
CA GLN A 73 4.53 1.81 -2.24
C GLN A 73 3.46 2.19 -3.26
N MET A 74 2.80 1.18 -3.81
CA MET A 74 1.66 1.33 -4.69
C MET A 74 0.47 0.59 -4.11
N GLN A 75 -0.69 1.24 -4.14
CA GLN A 75 -1.96 0.68 -3.73
C GLN A 75 -2.98 0.87 -4.83
N THR A 76 -3.73 -0.18 -5.13
CA THR A 76 -4.94 -0.10 -5.94
C THR A 76 -6.14 -0.07 -5.00
N TRP A 77 -7.04 0.87 -5.25
CA TRP A 77 -8.21 1.14 -4.44
C TRP A 77 -9.47 0.96 -5.28
N ALA A 78 -10.49 0.38 -4.66
CA ALA A 78 -11.84 0.29 -5.23
C ALA A 78 -12.89 0.65 -4.16
N ARG A 79 -13.99 1.27 -4.57
CA ARG A 79 -15.15 1.50 -3.72
C ARG A 79 -16.07 0.28 -3.78
N LEU A 80 -16.09 -0.51 -2.71
CA LEU A 80 -16.78 -1.81 -2.65
C LEU A 80 -17.88 -1.87 -1.59
N GLY A 81 -18.00 -0.85 -0.74
CA GLY A 81 -19.01 -0.77 0.32
C GLY A 81 -19.88 0.48 0.23
N PRO A 82 -20.95 0.56 1.02
CA PRO A 82 -21.78 1.76 1.12
C PRO A 82 -20.96 2.96 1.62
N ILE A 83 -21.40 4.17 1.24
CA ILE A 83 -20.75 5.44 1.62
C ILE A 83 -20.70 5.63 3.15
N SER A 84 -21.57 4.96 3.90
CA SER A 84 -21.57 4.99 5.37
C SER A 84 -20.40 4.24 6.02
N ASP A 85 -19.68 3.40 5.27
CA ASP A 85 -18.53 2.68 5.80
C ASP A 85 -17.33 3.62 6.02
N MET A 86 -16.45 3.26 6.96
CA MET A 86 -15.17 3.94 7.12
C MET A 86 -14.42 4.03 5.79
N GLY A 87 -14.01 5.24 5.42
CA GLY A 87 -13.39 5.52 4.12
C GLY A 87 -14.40 5.66 2.98
N ASN A 88 -15.69 5.87 3.26
CA ASN A 88 -16.77 6.02 2.30
C ASN A 88 -16.85 4.84 1.29
N GLY A 89 -16.67 3.62 1.79
CA GLY A 89 -16.70 2.40 0.99
C GLY A 89 -15.39 2.04 0.27
N TRP A 90 -14.36 2.89 0.32
CA TRP A 90 -13.07 2.63 -0.32
C TRP A 90 -12.25 1.57 0.42
N LYS A 91 -11.69 0.63 -0.35
CA LYS A 91 -10.79 -0.41 0.13
C LYS A 91 -9.56 -0.53 -0.76
N ILE A 92 -8.43 -0.86 -0.16
CA ILE A 92 -7.23 -1.34 -0.85
C ILE A 92 -7.52 -2.77 -1.30
N VAL A 93 -7.56 -3.00 -2.61
CA VAL A 93 -7.77 -4.32 -3.22
C VAL A 93 -6.46 -5.02 -3.54
N ALA A 94 -5.39 -4.27 -3.76
CA ALA A 94 -4.04 -4.79 -3.95
C ALA A 94 -2.98 -3.78 -3.49
N ALA A 95 -1.84 -4.26 -3.00
CA ALA A 95 -0.71 -3.41 -2.66
C ALA A 95 0.65 -4.07 -2.93
N HIS A 96 1.64 -3.24 -3.27
CA HIS A 96 3.03 -3.64 -3.41
C HIS A 96 3.92 -2.61 -2.73
N VAL A 97 4.80 -3.07 -1.84
CA VAL A 97 5.86 -2.28 -1.19
C VAL A 97 7.22 -2.91 -1.51
N SER A 98 8.17 -2.11 -1.97
CA SER A 98 9.52 -2.56 -2.30
C SER A 98 10.56 -1.52 -1.90
N LEU A 99 11.82 -1.96 -1.81
CA LEU A 99 12.99 -1.12 -1.59
C LEU A 99 13.97 -1.32 -2.76
N VAL A 100 14.60 -0.25 -3.21
CA VAL A 100 15.64 -0.25 -4.25
C VAL A 100 16.90 0.43 -3.73
N SER A 101 18.07 -0.02 -4.21
CA SER A 101 19.38 0.47 -3.78
C SER A 101 19.79 1.80 -4.41
N SER A 102 19.17 2.20 -5.53
CA SER A 102 19.36 3.51 -6.15
C SER A 102 18.16 3.89 -7.02
N ILE A 103 17.86 5.18 -7.11
CA ILE A 103 16.83 5.72 -8.00
C ILE A 103 17.44 5.86 -9.39
N GLN A 104 17.06 4.99 -10.32
CA GLN A 104 17.26 5.25 -11.75
C GLN A 104 15.96 5.83 -12.30
N CYS A 105 15.79 7.15 -12.18
CA CYS A 105 14.70 7.85 -12.86
C CYS A 105 15.07 7.95 -14.34
N VAL A 106 14.49 7.08 -15.18
CA VAL A 106 14.54 7.25 -16.63
C VAL A 106 13.62 8.41 -16.96
N LYS A 107 14.19 9.61 -17.12
CA LYS A 107 13.45 10.74 -17.70
C LYS A 107 13.05 10.36 -19.13
N THR A 108 11.75 10.41 -19.41
CA THR A 108 11.22 10.37 -20.78
C THR A 108 11.05 11.80 -21.28
#